data_AF-A0A358SNC0-F1
#
_entry.id   AF-A0A358SNC0-F1
#
_cell.length_a   1.000
_cell.length_b   1.000
_cell.length_c   1.000
_cell.angle_alpha   90.00
_cell.angle_beta   90.00
_cell.angle_gamma   90.00
#
_symmetry.space_group_name_H-M   'P 1'
#
loop_
_entity.id
_entity.type
_entity.pdbx_description
1 polymer ?
#
loop_
_entity_poly.entity_id
_entity_poly.type
_entity_poly.pdbx_seq_one_letter_code
_entity_poly.pdbx_strand_id
1 'polypeptide(L)'
;MPDVATLLAALDEASYLADEPLGTALFLSARMGQPILLEGEPGVGKTEAAKALAGVLDTPLIRLQCYEGLTSAEALYEWNYPRQLLAIRLAEARGEMPREADLFSDDYLLERPLL
;
A
#
# COMPACT_ATOMS: atom_id res chain seq x y z
N MET A 1 7.43 -18.20 -9.52
CA MET A 1 6.26 -18.78 -10.21
C MET A 1 6.63 -19.09 -11.66
N PRO A 2 6.65 -20.36 -12.06
CA PRO A 2 7.08 -20.78 -13.40
C PRO A 2 5.99 -20.65 -14.47
N ASP A 3 4.71 -20.89 -14.14
CA ASP A 3 3.59 -20.88 -15.08
C ASP A 3 2.23 -20.56 -14.40
N VAL A 4 1.17 -20.49 -15.22
CA VAL A 4 -0.22 -20.22 -14.77
C VAL A 4 -0.76 -21.34 -13.89
N ALA A 5 -0.50 -22.60 -14.22
CA ALA A 5 -1.01 -23.75 -13.47
C ALA A 5 -0.48 -23.76 -12.02
N THR A 6 0.80 -23.42 -11.84
CA THR A 6 1.42 -23.29 -10.52
C THR A 6 0.78 -22.17 -9.70
N LEU A 7 0.47 -21.02 -10.34
CA LEU A 7 -0.23 -19.94 -9.65
C LEU A 7 -1.65 -20.34 -9.24
N LEU A 8 -2.40 -21.02 -10.11
CA LEU A 8 -3.75 -21.48 -9.80
C LEU A 8 -3.76 -22.46 -8.62
N ALA A 9 -2.83 -23.41 -8.59
CA ALA A 9 -2.69 -24.34 -7.47
C ALA A 9 -2.36 -23.61 -6.16
N ALA A 10 -1.43 -22.64 -6.20
CA ALA A 10 -1.08 -21.86 -5.02
C ALA A 10 -2.23 -20.96 -4.52
N LEU A 11 -3.04 -20.41 -5.43
CA LEU A 11 -4.25 -19.66 -5.08
C LEU A 11 -5.30 -20.57 -4.42
N ASP A 12 -5.48 -21.79 -4.92
CA ASP A 12 -6.39 -22.79 -4.33
C ASP A 12 -5.95 -23.18 -2.91
N GLU A 13 -4.64 -23.41 -2.70
CA GLU A 13 -4.06 -23.62 -1.36
C GLU A 13 -4.28 -22.42 -0.42
N ALA A 14 -4.25 -21.20 -0.98
CA ALA A 14 -4.61 -19.96 -0.28
C ALA A 14 -6.12 -19.72 -0.13
N SER A 15 -6.95 -20.74 -0.38
CA SER A 15 -8.42 -20.70 -0.32
C SER A 15 -9.06 -19.68 -1.29
N TYR A 16 -8.43 -19.44 -2.45
CA TYR A 16 -8.95 -18.59 -3.51
C TYR A 16 -9.06 -19.36 -4.84
N LEU A 17 -10.28 -19.72 -5.22
CA LEU A 17 -10.55 -20.41 -6.47
C LEU A 17 -10.62 -19.41 -7.63
N ALA A 18 -9.62 -19.44 -8.51
CA ALA A 18 -9.58 -18.66 -9.74
C ALA A 18 -9.82 -19.55 -10.97
N ASP A 19 -10.50 -19.01 -11.98
CA ASP A 19 -10.57 -19.64 -13.29
C ASP A 19 -9.30 -19.36 -14.11
N GLU A 20 -9.14 -20.08 -15.22
CA GLU A 20 -7.96 -19.94 -16.08
C GLU A 20 -7.77 -18.51 -16.64
N PRO A 21 -8.82 -17.79 -17.10
CA PRO A 21 -8.69 -16.38 -17.50
C PRO A 21 -8.14 -15.47 -16.40
N LEU A 22 -8.68 -15.54 -15.18
CA LEU A 22 -8.22 -14.71 -14.07
C LEU A 22 -6.80 -15.11 -13.64
N GLY A 23 -6.53 -16.41 -13.52
CA GLY A 23 -5.19 -16.91 -13.19
C GLY A 23 -4.14 -16.44 -14.20
N THR A 24 -4.47 -16.44 -15.49
CA THR A 24 -3.58 -15.95 -16.56
C THR A 24 -3.32 -14.45 -16.41
N ALA A 25 -4.35 -13.64 -16.15
CA ALA A 25 -4.20 -12.20 -15.97
C ALA A 25 -3.32 -11.86 -14.76
N LEU A 26 -3.55 -12.53 -13.62
CA LEU A 26 -2.74 -12.36 -12.40
C LEU A 26 -1.29 -12.80 -12.62
N PHE A 27 -1.08 -13.93 -13.32
CA PHE A 27 0.26 -14.42 -13.65
C PHE A 27 1.03 -13.42 -14.52
N LEU A 28 0.42 -12.94 -15.60
CA LEU A 28 1.05 -11.98 -16.52
C LEU A 28 1.38 -10.67 -15.81
N SER A 29 0.46 -10.15 -14.98
CA SER A 29 0.72 -8.95 -14.19
C SER A 29 1.92 -9.11 -13.26
N ALA A 30 1.94 -10.18 -12.47
CA ALA A 30 3.04 -10.46 -11.55
C ALA A 30 4.36 -10.67 -12.30
N ARG A 31 4.32 -11.31 -13.47
CA ARG A 31 5.51 -11.60 -14.28
C ARG A 31 6.05 -10.37 -15.01
N MET A 32 5.19 -9.47 -15.47
CA MET A 32 5.54 -8.29 -16.25
C MET A 32 5.70 -7.02 -15.40
N GLY A 33 5.29 -7.05 -14.13
CA GLY A 33 5.22 -5.85 -13.28
C GLY A 33 4.24 -4.81 -13.80
N GLN A 34 3.16 -5.26 -14.47
CA GLN A 34 2.13 -4.37 -15.03
C GLN A 34 0.91 -4.33 -14.11
N PRO A 35 0.32 -3.14 -13.86
CA PRO A 35 -0.85 -3.02 -13.01
C PRO A 35 -2.09 -3.67 -13.66
N ILE A 36 -3.04 -4.10 -12.82
CA ILE A 36 -4.31 -4.70 -13.26
C ILE A 36 -5.47 -4.01 -12.57
N LEU A 37 -6.57 -3.87 -13.30
CA LEU A 37 -7.87 -3.50 -12.75
C LEU A 37 -8.79 -4.72 -12.78
N LEU A 38 -9.34 -5.09 -11.63
CA LEU A 38 -10.34 -6.17 -11.52
C LEU A 38 -11.75 -5.57 -11.52
N GLU A 39 -12.52 -5.85 -12.55
CA GLU A 39 -13.93 -5.45 -12.68
C GLU A 39 -14.88 -6.63 -12.43
N GLY A 40 -16.09 -6.34 -11.93
CA GLY A 40 -17.12 -7.34 -11.70
C GLY A 40 -18.12 -6.94 -10.63
N GLU A 41 -19.12 -7.77 -10.38
CA GLU A 41 -20.18 -7.49 -9.40
C GLU A 41 -19.66 -7.45 -7.95
N PRO A 42 -20.30 -6.71 -7.03
CA PRO A 42 -19.95 -6.75 -5.61
C PRO A 42 -19.99 -8.20 -5.08
N GLY A 43 -18.99 -8.59 -4.29
CA GLY A 43 -18.94 -9.91 -3.67
C GLY A 43 -18.31 -11.04 -4.50
N VAL A 44 -17.90 -10.82 -5.75
CA VAL A 44 -17.24 -11.85 -6.60
C VAL A 44 -15.76 -12.11 -6.26
N GLY A 45 -15.31 -11.77 -5.05
CA GLY A 45 -13.96 -12.09 -4.58
C GLY A 45 -12.82 -11.21 -5.09
N LYS A 46 -13.07 -10.07 -5.75
CA LYS A 46 -12.01 -9.13 -6.22
C LYS A 46 -11.00 -8.75 -5.12
N THR A 47 -11.51 -8.40 -3.93
CA THR A 47 -10.68 -8.04 -2.78
C THR A 47 -9.88 -9.23 -2.25
N GLU A 48 -10.49 -10.42 -2.25
CA GLU A 48 -9.82 -11.64 -1.82
C GLU A 48 -8.75 -12.08 -2.84
N ALA A 49 -8.94 -11.81 -4.12
CA ALA A 49 -7.93 -12.05 -5.16
C ALA A 49 -6.61 -11.34 -4.83
N ALA A 50 -6.68 -10.06 -4.43
CA ALA A 50 -5.51 -9.28 -4.05
C ALA A 50 -4.83 -9.85 -2.79
N LYS A 51 -5.60 -10.28 -1.80
CA LYS A 51 -5.08 -10.90 -0.56
C LYS A 51 -4.41 -12.24 -0.82
N ALA A 52 -5.06 -13.12 -1.58
CA ALA A 52 -4.55 -14.43 -1.94
C ALA A 52 -3.29 -14.30 -2.77
N LEU A 53 -3.28 -13.42 -3.78
CA LEU A 53 -2.09 -13.18 -4.60
C LEU A 53 -0.92 -12.63 -3.77
N ALA A 54 -1.16 -11.69 -2.86
CA ALA A 54 -0.11 -11.17 -1.98
C ALA A 54 0.47 -12.27 -1.06
N GLY A 55 -0.39 -13.14 -0.52
CA GLY A 55 0.03 -14.30 0.27
C GLY A 55 0.84 -15.32 -0.54
N VAL A 56 0.41 -15.65 -1.76
CA VAL A 56 1.12 -16.57 -2.66
C VAL A 56 2.49 -16.01 -3.09
N LEU A 57 2.59 -14.69 -3.28
CA LEU A 57 3.83 -14.01 -3.64
C LEU A 57 4.73 -13.68 -2.44
N ASP A 58 4.29 -13.97 -1.22
CA ASP A 58 4.96 -13.60 0.04
C ASP A 58 5.38 -12.11 0.06
N THR A 59 4.43 -11.24 -0.26
CA THR A 59 4.66 -9.79 -0.38
C THR A 59 3.68 -9.00 0.48
N PRO A 60 4.06 -7.81 1.00
CA PRO A 60 3.13 -6.96 1.74
C PRO A 60 1.91 -6.59 0.89
N LEU A 61 0.72 -6.67 1.50
CA LEU A 61 -0.51 -6.13 0.92
C LEU A 61 -0.80 -4.76 1.50
N ILE A 62 -0.64 -3.73 0.68
CA ILE A 62 -1.06 -2.36 1.01
C ILE A 62 -2.51 -2.15 0.57
N ARG A 63 -3.37 -1.73 1.51
CA ARG A 63 -4.79 -1.48 1.24
C ARG A 63 -5.10 0.01 1.33
N LEU A 64 -5.43 0.62 0.19
CA LEU A 64 -6.00 1.96 0.12
C LEU A 64 -7.47 1.89 -0.28
N GLN A 65 -8.36 2.41 0.57
CA GLN A 65 -9.77 2.54 0.24
C GLN A 65 -10.01 3.86 -0.50
N CYS A 66 -10.29 3.80 -1.80
CA CYS A 66 -10.62 4.98 -2.58
C CYS A 66 -12.08 5.38 -2.40
N TYR A 67 -12.33 6.65 -2.09
CA TYR A 67 -13.64 7.26 -2.00
C TYR A 67 -13.57 8.71 -2.51
N GLU A 68 -14.73 9.30 -2.79
CA GLU A 68 -14.80 10.69 -3.25
C GLU A 68 -14.28 11.65 -2.17
N GLY A 69 -13.30 12.47 -2.53
CA GLY A 69 -12.67 13.40 -1.60
C GLY A 69 -11.39 12.89 -0.92
N LEU A 70 -10.95 11.65 -1.21
CA LEU A 70 -9.63 11.17 -0.77
C LEU A 70 -8.51 12.06 -1.36
N THR A 71 -7.66 12.59 -0.49
CA THR A 71 -6.52 13.45 -0.84
C THR A 71 -5.18 12.70 -0.81
N SER A 72 -4.15 13.26 -1.46
CA SER A 72 -2.78 12.74 -1.38
C SER A 72 -2.24 12.75 0.06
N ALA A 73 -2.61 13.74 0.87
CA ALA A 73 -2.21 13.82 2.28
C ALA A 73 -2.83 12.71 3.13
N GLU A 74 -4.04 12.26 2.81
CA GLU A 74 -4.70 11.13 3.48
C GLU A 74 -4.18 9.77 3.01
N ALA A 75 -3.65 9.69 1.78
CA ALA A 75 -3.14 8.46 1.20
C ALA A 75 -1.64 8.22 1.49
N LEU A 76 -0.81 9.26 1.42
CA LEU A 76 0.65 9.19 1.52
C LEU A 76 1.14 9.56 2.92
N TYR A 77 1.06 10.84 3.30
CA TYR A 77 1.52 11.33 4.60
C TYR A 77 1.01 12.73 4.87
N GLU A 78 1.06 13.13 6.13
CA GLU A 78 0.97 14.52 6.56
C GLU A 78 2.13 14.88 7.51
N TRP A 79 2.46 16.17 7.60
CA TRP A 79 3.44 16.65 8.56
C TRP A 79 2.79 16.85 9.94
N ASN A 80 3.46 16.40 10.99
CA ASN A 80 3.07 16.64 12.38
C ASN A 80 3.44 18.07 12.81
N TYR A 81 2.67 19.05 12.37
CA TYR A 81 2.88 20.47 12.71
C TYR A 81 2.93 20.75 14.22
N PRO A 82 2.06 20.14 15.07
CA PRO A 82 2.18 20.31 16.52
C PRO A 82 3.55 19.89 17.07
N ARG A 83 4.08 18.75 16.60
CA ARG A 83 5.40 18.25 17.03
C ARG A 83 6.53 19.12 16.50
N GLN A 84 6.45 19.60 15.25
CA GLN A 84 7.41 20.55 14.69
C GLN A 84 7.45 21.85 15.51
N LEU A 85 6.29 22.41 15.85
CA LEU A 85 6.20 23.63 16.65
C LEU A 85 6.80 23.42 18.05
N LEU A 86 6.53 22.28 18.69
CA LEU A 86 7.13 21.95 19.99
C LEU A 86 8.66 21.87 19.91
N ALA A 87 9.19 21.25 18.84
CA ALA A 87 10.63 21.18 18.62
C ALA A 87 11.27 22.57 18.46
N ILE A 88 10.62 23.46 17.70
CA ILE A 88 11.05 24.86 17.56
C ILE A 88 11.10 25.55 18.94
N ARG A 89 10.04 25.42 19.75
CA ARG A 89 9.99 26.03 21.09
C ARG A 89 11.09 25.52 22.03
N LEU A 90 11.39 24.23 21.97
CA LEU A 90 12.46 23.63 22.78
C LEU A 90 13.84 24.10 22.35
N ALA A 91 14.07 24.27 21.04
CA ALA A 91 15.31 24.84 20.51
C ALA A 91 15.46 26.31 20.91
N GLU A 92 14.41 27.12 20.76
CA GLU A 92 14.37 28.53 21.20
C GLU A 92 14.73 28.66 22.69
N ALA A 93 14.16 27.79 23.54
CA ALA A 93 14.44 27.78 24.98
C ALA A 93 15.89 27.44 25.34
N ARG A 94 16.60 26.74 24.44
CA ARG A 94 18.04 26.43 24.57
C ARG A 94 18.95 27.49 23.94
N GLY A 95 18.38 28.51 23.29
CA GLY A 95 19.13 29.51 22.54
C GLY A 95 19.65 28.98 21.20
N GLU A 96 19.07 27.90 20.70
CA GLU A 96 19.40 27.30 19.41
C GLU A 96 18.39 27.75 18.34
N MET A 97 18.83 27.87 17.09
CA MET A 97 17.91 28.01 15.96
C MET A 97 17.84 26.69 15.20
N PRO A 98 16.67 26.03 15.15
CA PRO A 98 16.50 24.79 14.41
C PRO A 98 16.70 25.05 12.92
N ARG A 99 17.36 24.12 12.22
CA ARG A 99 17.50 24.19 10.75
C ARG A 99 16.23 23.65 10.12
N GLU A 100 15.95 24.08 8.89
CA GLU A 100 14.81 23.58 8.13
C GLU A 100 14.83 22.05 7.97
N ALA A 101 16.01 21.48 7.72
CA ALA A 101 16.22 20.03 7.62
C ALA A 101 15.90 19.28 8.93
N ASP A 102 15.95 19.95 10.08
CA ASP A 102 15.60 19.35 11.37
C ASP A 102 14.08 19.30 11.59
N LEU A 103 13.28 19.99 10.76
CA LEU A 103 11.82 20.06 10.88
C LEU A 103 11.09 19.20 9.85
N PHE A 104 11.70 18.97 8.68
CA PHE A 104 11.13 18.17 7.59
C PHE A 104 11.88 16.83 7.42
N SER A 105 11.87 16.04 8.49
CA SER A 105 12.42 14.67 8.51
C SER A 105 11.32 13.65 8.84
N ASP A 106 11.61 12.37 8.59
CA ASP A 106 10.70 11.27 8.88
C ASP A 106 10.20 11.24 10.34
N ASP A 107 10.95 11.82 11.29
CA ASP A 107 10.55 11.97 12.69
C ASP A 107 9.27 12.81 12.90
N TYR A 108 8.93 13.65 11.92
CA TYR A 108 7.76 14.52 11.91
C TYR A 108 6.71 14.08 10.89
N LEU A 109 6.91 12.97 10.19
CA LEU A 109 5.90 12.41 9.31
C LEU A 109 4.84 11.66 10.11
N LEU A 110 3.58 11.88 9.74
CA LEU A 110 2.47 11.02 10.08
C LEU A 110 2.18 10.18 8.85
N GLU A 111 2.72 8.95 8.86
CA GLU A 111 2.55 7.98 7.79
C GLU A 111 1.07 7.60 7.58
N ARG A 112 0.72 7.38 6.32
CA ARG A 112 -0.61 6.94 5.87
C ARG A 112 -0.43 5.64 5.06
N PRO A 113 -1.50 4.96 4.61
CA PRO A 113 -1.40 3.58 4.11
C PRO A 113 -0.37 3.31 3.01
N LEU A 114 0.06 4.31 2.25
CA LEU A 114 1.02 4.16 1.15
C LEU A 114 2.49 4.48 1.51
N LEU A 115 2.79 4.92 2.74
CA LEU A 115 4.15 5.14 3.26
C LEU A 115 4.38 4.23 4.47
#